data_AF-A0A899G2A3-F1
#
_entry.id   AF-A0A899G2A3-F1
#
_cell.length_a   1.000
_cell.length_b   1.000
_cell.length_c   1.000
_cell.angle_alpha   90.00
_cell.angle_beta   90.00
_cell.angle_gamma   90.00
#
_symmetry.space_group_name_H-M   'P 1'
#
loop_
_entity.id
_entity.type
_entity.pdbx_description
1 polymer ?
#
loop_
_entity_poly.entity_id
_entity_poly.type
_entity_poly.pdbx_seq_one_letter_code
_entity_poly.pdbx_strand_id
1 'polypeptide(L)'
;MGFKNSKLIDALSSLPHFTQEEINRIHECFMKLDADHSGSINVCKFLSIPQIAKNPLATRLFAVVDEDGDGNMNFEELIKSLNIFSSKGHKREKLLFAFRIYDIDRDGYISNGELFLVLKMMTGNNIKDQHLQQIVDKVENNQDKDGKISFEEFSQIIINTDVTKNMSLDTTLY
;
A
#
# COMPACT_ATOMS: atom_id res chain seq x y z
N MET A 1 -27.95 -7.49 -13.07
CA MET A 1 -27.54 -7.02 -11.73
C MET A 1 -26.67 -5.78 -11.92
N GLY A 2 -27.21 -4.56 -11.82
CA GLY A 2 -26.48 -3.31 -12.16
C GLY A 2 -26.63 -2.17 -11.14
N PHE A 3 -27.38 -2.40 -10.05
CA PHE A 3 -27.80 -1.35 -9.12
C PHE A 3 -26.84 -1.10 -7.95
N LYS A 4 -25.90 -2.02 -7.66
CA LYS A 4 -24.87 -1.80 -6.63
C LYS A 4 -23.73 -0.92 -7.16
N ASN A 5 -23.32 -1.12 -8.41
CA ASN A 5 -22.21 -0.37 -9.01
C ASN A 5 -22.57 1.10 -9.25
N SER A 6 -23.80 1.45 -9.64
CA SER A 6 -24.13 2.87 -9.88
C SER A 6 -24.11 3.70 -8.59
N LYS A 7 -24.65 3.19 -7.49
CA LYS A 7 -24.62 3.89 -6.19
C LYS A 7 -23.21 4.01 -5.63
N LEU A 8 -22.36 3.01 -5.86
CA LEU A 8 -20.95 3.07 -5.49
C LEU A 8 -20.19 4.06 -6.36
N ILE A 9 -20.40 4.08 -7.67
CA ILE A 9 -19.78 5.07 -8.57
C ILE A 9 -20.22 6.48 -8.19
N ASP A 10 -21.49 6.68 -7.83
CA ASP A 10 -21.99 7.99 -7.36
C ASP A 10 -21.36 8.38 -6.00
N ALA A 11 -21.22 7.46 -5.05
CA ALA A 11 -20.55 7.70 -3.78
C ALA A 11 -19.04 7.94 -3.94
N LEU A 12 -18.40 7.26 -4.89
CA LEU A 12 -16.98 7.43 -5.21
C LEU A 12 -16.73 8.67 -6.07
N SER A 13 -17.71 9.13 -6.85
CA SER A 13 -17.67 10.43 -7.55
C SER A 13 -17.70 11.63 -6.59
N SER A 14 -18.06 11.39 -5.32
CA SER A 14 -17.93 12.37 -4.24
C SER A 14 -16.54 12.36 -3.59
N LEU A 15 -15.62 11.46 -3.99
CA LEU A 15 -14.25 11.49 -3.50
C LEU A 15 -13.53 12.71 -4.10
N PRO A 16 -12.91 13.56 -3.27
CA PRO A 16 -12.43 14.88 -3.69
C PRO A 16 -11.21 14.87 -4.63
N HIS A 17 -10.68 13.69 -5.01
CA HIS A 17 -9.36 13.58 -5.64
C HIS A 17 -9.30 12.76 -6.92
N PHE A 18 -10.42 12.23 -7.43
CA PHE A 18 -10.47 11.57 -8.72
C PHE A 18 -11.48 12.22 -9.66
N THR A 19 -11.09 12.35 -10.92
CA THR A 19 -12.00 12.67 -12.01
C THR A 19 -12.83 11.44 -12.37
N GLN A 20 -14.01 11.69 -12.95
CA GLN A 20 -14.89 10.61 -13.41
C GLN A 20 -14.23 9.73 -14.49
N GLU A 21 -13.32 10.31 -15.28
CA GLU A 21 -12.51 9.60 -16.27
C GLU A 21 -11.49 8.66 -15.64
N GLU A 22 -10.81 9.07 -14.56
CA GLU A 22 -9.88 8.20 -13.81
C GLU A 22 -10.63 7.03 -13.16
N ILE A 23 -11.79 7.30 -12.54
CA ILE A 23 -12.63 6.25 -11.94
C ILE A 23 -13.06 5.25 -13.02
N ASN A 24 -13.48 5.73 -14.20
CA ASN A 24 -13.85 4.86 -15.31
C ASN A 24 -12.67 4.01 -15.81
N ARG A 25 -11.47 4.59 -15.94
CA ARG A 25 -10.26 3.83 -16.33
C ARG A 25 -9.89 2.77 -15.30
N ILE A 26 -9.97 3.09 -14.00
CA ILE A 26 -9.72 2.14 -12.91
C ILE A 26 -10.78 1.03 -12.94
N HIS A 27 -12.05 1.38 -13.16
CA HIS A 27 -13.14 0.42 -13.29
C HIS A 27 -12.96 -0.51 -14.50
N GLU A 28 -12.55 0.00 -15.66
CA GLU A 28 -12.22 -0.83 -16.81
C GLU A 28 -11.04 -1.77 -16.54
N CYS A 29 -10.01 -1.28 -15.83
CA CYS A 29 -8.88 -2.10 -15.42
C CYS A 29 -9.32 -3.19 -14.43
N PHE A 30 -10.18 -2.85 -13.47
CA PHE A 30 -10.76 -3.77 -12.51
C PHE A 30 -11.56 -4.87 -13.22
N MET A 31 -12.43 -4.51 -14.16
CA MET A 31 -13.22 -5.46 -14.96
C MET A 31 -12.35 -6.37 -15.84
N LYS A 32 -11.20 -5.87 -16.34
CA LYS A 32 -10.24 -6.70 -17.10
C LYS A 32 -9.55 -7.74 -16.22
N LEU A 33 -9.31 -7.42 -14.95
CA LEU A 33 -8.70 -8.35 -13.98
C LEU A 33 -9.75 -9.30 -13.40
N ASP A 34 -10.98 -8.83 -13.22
CA ASP A 34 -12.15 -9.56 -12.75
C ASP A 34 -12.88 -10.30 -13.90
N ALA A 35 -12.13 -11.15 -14.62
CA ALA A 35 -12.63 -11.86 -15.81
C ALA A 35 -13.75 -12.88 -15.50
N ASP A 36 -13.82 -13.36 -14.27
CA ASP A 36 -14.86 -14.23 -13.71
C ASP A 36 -16.07 -13.45 -13.18
N HIS A 37 -16.03 -12.10 -13.22
CA HIS A 37 -17.06 -11.21 -12.70
C HIS A 37 -17.42 -11.51 -11.24
N SER A 38 -16.43 -11.92 -10.43
CA SER A 38 -16.65 -12.21 -9.01
C SER A 38 -16.91 -10.93 -8.21
N GLY A 39 -16.58 -9.76 -8.79
CA GLY A 39 -16.65 -8.47 -8.12
C GLY A 39 -15.45 -8.23 -7.19
N SER A 40 -14.41 -9.06 -7.29
CA SER A 40 -13.25 -9.03 -6.40
C SER A 40 -11.97 -9.54 -7.08
N ILE A 41 -10.86 -8.87 -6.79
CA ILE A 41 -9.54 -9.20 -7.34
C ILE A 41 -8.75 -9.94 -6.27
N ASN A 42 -8.49 -11.23 -6.49
CA ASN A 42 -7.59 -11.98 -5.61
C ASN A 42 -6.11 -11.64 -5.88
N VAL A 43 -5.23 -12.04 -4.97
CA VAL A 43 -3.78 -11.82 -5.08
C VAL A 43 -3.22 -12.31 -6.42
N CYS A 44 -3.69 -13.46 -6.92
CA CYS A 44 -3.21 -14.03 -8.18
C CYS A 44 -3.55 -13.15 -9.40
N LYS A 45 -4.78 -12.62 -9.47
CA LYS A 45 -5.20 -11.67 -10.52
C LYS A 45 -4.38 -10.38 -10.41
N PHE A 46 -4.16 -9.88 -9.19
CA PHE A 46 -3.35 -8.67 -8.96
C PHE A 46 -1.90 -8.85 -9.44
N LEU A 47 -1.29 -10.00 -9.14
CA LEU A 47 0.06 -10.36 -9.58
C LEU A 47 0.15 -10.76 -11.06
N SER A 48 -0.97 -10.94 -11.77
CA SER A 48 -0.95 -11.18 -13.21
C SER A 48 -0.52 -9.93 -14.00
N ILE A 49 -0.63 -8.74 -13.39
CA ILE A 49 -0.20 -7.49 -14.02
C ILE A 49 1.33 -7.45 -14.03
N PRO A 50 2.00 -7.48 -15.20
CA PRO A 50 3.45 -7.62 -15.25
C PRO A 50 4.22 -6.49 -14.56
N GLN A 51 3.64 -5.28 -14.50
CA GLN A 51 4.23 -4.14 -13.79
C GLN A 51 4.17 -4.31 -12.27
N ILE A 52 3.07 -4.88 -11.78
CA ILE A 52 2.86 -5.16 -10.35
C ILE A 52 3.66 -6.38 -9.93
N ALA A 53 3.68 -7.45 -10.73
CA ALA A 53 4.44 -8.67 -10.47
C ALA A 53 5.93 -8.43 -10.24
N LYS A 54 6.49 -7.39 -10.88
CA LYS A 54 7.89 -6.98 -10.74
C LYS A 54 8.16 -6.17 -9.47
N ASN A 55 7.12 -5.62 -8.83
CA ASN A 55 7.25 -4.87 -7.60
C ASN A 55 7.37 -5.87 -6.42
N PRO A 56 8.51 -5.91 -5.70
CA PRO A 56 8.70 -6.84 -4.59
C PRO A 56 7.73 -6.60 -3.42
N LEU A 57 7.11 -5.43 -3.36
CA LEU A 57 6.11 -5.08 -2.36
C LEU A 57 4.68 -5.36 -2.82
N ALA A 58 4.45 -5.89 -4.02
CA ALA A 58 3.11 -6.09 -4.55
C ALA A 58 2.19 -6.90 -3.61
N THR A 59 2.71 -7.98 -3.02
CA THR A 59 1.96 -8.78 -2.05
C THR A 59 1.64 -8.00 -0.78
N ARG A 60 2.56 -7.14 -0.33
CA ARG A 60 2.32 -6.25 0.82
C ARG A 60 1.33 -5.16 0.48
N LEU A 61 1.44 -4.52 -0.69
CA LEU A 61 0.48 -3.54 -1.18
C LEU A 61 -0.92 -4.15 -1.23
N PHE A 62 -1.06 -5.35 -1.77
CA PHE A 62 -2.34 -6.06 -1.77
C PHE A 62 -2.87 -6.24 -0.34
N ALA A 63 -2.03 -6.74 0.57
CA ALA A 63 -2.41 -6.98 1.95
C ALA A 63 -2.73 -5.68 2.74
N VAL A 64 -2.26 -4.51 2.30
CA VAL A 64 -2.63 -3.23 2.93
C VAL A 64 -3.94 -2.69 2.37
N VAL A 65 -4.22 -2.96 1.09
CA VAL A 65 -5.45 -2.54 0.41
C VAL A 65 -6.64 -3.41 0.84
N ASP A 66 -6.42 -4.71 1.01
CA ASP A 66 -7.36 -5.69 1.57
C ASP A 66 -7.61 -5.39 3.06
N GLU A 67 -8.48 -4.43 3.36
CA GLU A 67 -8.67 -3.93 4.73
C GLU A 67 -9.41 -4.97 5.58
N ASP A 68 -10.36 -5.70 4.99
CA ASP A 68 -11.14 -6.73 5.68
C ASP A 68 -10.41 -8.07 5.83
N GLY A 69 -9.31 -8.28 5.07
CA GLY A 69 -8.47 -9.46 5.16
C GLY A 69 -9.12 -10.71 4.57
N ASP A 70 -10.11 -10.54 3.68
CA ASP A 70 -10.81 -11.68 3.06
C ASP A 70 -9.99 -12.35 1.94
N GLY A 71 -8.82 -11.79 1.61
CA GLY A 71 -7.90 -12.27 0.58
C GLY A 71 -8.26 -11.78 -0.82
N ASN A 72 -9.25 -10.90 -0.95
CA ASN A 72 -9.73 -10.31 -2.18
C ASN A 72 -9.88 -8.80 -2.04
N MET A 73 -9.39 -8.09 -3.04
CA MET A 73 -9.53 -6.65 -3.13
C MET A 73 -10.83 -6.31 -3.86
N ASN A 74 -11.74 -5.64 -3.18
CA ASN A 74 -12.95 -5.12 -3.81
C ASN A 74 -12.72 -3.73 -4.44
N PHE A 75 -13.67 -3.28 -5.27
CA PHE A 75 -13.53 -2.01 -5.99
C PHE A 75 -13.46 -0.81 -5.04
N GLU A 76 -14.15 -0.85 -3.90
CA GLU A 76 -14.17 0.23 -2.93
C GLU A 76 -12.80 0.39 -2.23
N GLU A 77 -12.19 -0.72 -1.81
CA GLU A 77 -10.85 -0.77 -1.22
C GLU A 77 -9.77 -0.28 -2.18
N LEU A 78 -9.83 -0.70 -3.44
CA LEU A 78 -8.91 -0.24 -4.47
C LEU A 78 -8.98 1.28 -4.64
N ILE A 79 -10.18 1.84 -4.75
CA ILE A 79 -10.36 3.30 -4.94
C ILE A 79 -9.93 4.08 -3.70
N LYS A 80 -10.29 3.62 -2.49
CA LYS A 80 -9.82 4.25 -1.24
C LYS A 80 -8.29 4.28 -1.17
N SER A 81 -7.65 3.18 -1.55
CA SER A 81 -6.19 3.10 -1.54
C SER A 81 -5.55 4.01 -2.57
N LEU A 82 -6.08 4.05 -3.80
CA LEU A 82 -5.60 4.97 -4.83
C LEU A 82 -5.80 6.44 -4.40
N ASN A 83 -6.87 6.75 -3.66
CA ASN A 83 -7.15 8.10 -3.15
C ASN A 83 -6.03 8.60 -2.23
N ILE A 84 -5.48 7.71 -1.40
CA ILE A 84 -4.33 8.01 -0.52
C ILE A 84 -3.08 8.35 -1.36
N PHE A 85 -2.87 7.65 -2.48
CA PHE A 85 -1.72 7.87 -3.37
C PHE A 85 -1.84 9.08 -4.29
N SER A 86 -3.02 9.70 -4.37
CA SER A 86 -3.22 10.93 -5.13
C SER A 86 -2.24 12.03 -4.68
N SER A 87 -1.84 12.89 -5.60
CA SER A 87 -0.97 14.05 -5.33
C SER A 87 -1.55 14.99 -4.27
N LYS A 88 -2.88 14.93 -4.04
CA LYS A 88 -3.62 15.69 -3.04
C LYS A 88 -3.84 14.97 -1.71
N GLY A 89 -3.44 13.70 -1.58
CA GLY A 89 -3.58 12.92 -0.35
C GLY A 89 -2.73 13.48 0.80
N HIS A 90 -3.25 13.41 2.03
CA HIS A 90 -2.56 14.00 3.19
C HIS A 90 -1.27 13.22 3.49
N LYS A 91 -0.22 13.96 3.88
CA LYS A 91 1.07 13.35 4.27
C LYS A 91 0.90 12.28 5.35
N ARG A 92 0.00 12.49 6.32
CA ARG A 92 -0.28 11.52 7.39
C ARG A 92 -0.90 10.23 6.86
N GLU A 93 -1.82 10.30 5.89
CA GLU A 93 -2.46 9.12 5.30
C GLU A 93 -1.45 8.28 4.50
N LYS A 94 -0.56 8.95 3.75
CA LYS A 94 0.55 8.30 3.05
C LYS A 94 1.53 7.62 4.01
N LEU A 95 1.87 8.29 5.12
CA LEU A 95 2.70 7.70 6.18
C LEU A 95 2.03 6.50 6.83
N LEU A 96 0.72 6.57 7.08
CA LEU A 96 -0.03 5.46 7.67
C LEU A 96 -0.10 4.26 6.71
N PHE A 97 -0.30 4.52 5.42
CA PHE A 97 -0.25 3.48 4.40
C PHE A 97 1.14 2.83 4.34
N ALA A 98 2.20 3.63 4.35
CA ALA A 98 3.57 3.14 4.39
C ALA A 98 3.83 2.30 5.65
N PHE A 99 3.38 2.76 6.81
CA PHE A 99 3.49 2.03 8.07
C PHE A 99 2.85 0.65 7.98
N ARG A 100 1.63 0.56 7.45
CA ARG A 100 0.91 -0.71 7.24
C ARG A 100 1.62 -1.67 6.27
N ILE A 101 2.47 -1.18 5.37
CA ILE A 101 3.30 -2.07 4.54
C ILE A 101 4.30 -2.83 5.42
N TYR A 102 4.88 -2.16 6.42
CA TYR A 102 5.84 -2.74 7.36
C TYR A 102 5.17 -3.58 8.44
N ASP A 103 4.07 -3.09 9.03
CA ASP A 103 3.28 -3.81 10.05
C ASP A 103 2.52 -4.98 9.40
N ILE A 104 3.03 -6.20 9.58
CA ILE A 104 2.54 -7.42 8.92
C ILE A 104 1.37 -8.01 9.68
N ASP A 105 1.48 -8.08 11.00
CA ASP A 105 0.44 -8.66 11.86
C ASP A 105 -0.68 -7.67 12.24
N ARG A 106 -0.52 -6.39 11.88
CA ARG A 106 -1.47 -5.29 12.13
C ARG A 106 -1.65 -5.00 13.62
N ASP A 107 -0.62 -5.24 14.43
CA ASP A 107 -0.66 -4.94 15.87
C ASP A 107 -0.50 -3.44 16.19
N GLY A 108 -0.20 -2.62 15.17
CA GLY A 108 0.00 -1.18 15.29
C GLY A 108 1.44 -0.79 15.61
N TYR A 109 2.36 -1.74 15.57
CA TYR A 109 3.79 -1.58 15.78
C TYR A 109 4.56 -2.29 14.66
N ILE A 110 5.80 -1.87 14.41
CA ILE A 110 6.70 -2.61 13.52
C ILE A 110 7.75 -3.28 14.39
N SER A 111 7.71 -4.59 14.46
CA SER A 111 8.75 -5.38 15.14
C SER A 111 10.04 -5.46 14.33
N ASN A 112 11.15 -5.80 15.01
CA ASN A 112 12.46 -6.03 14.38
C ASN A 112 12.36 -7.02 13.20
N GLY A 113 11.60 -8.12 13.38
CA GLY A 113 11.41 -9.15 12.36
C GLY A 113 10.63 -8.65 11.13
N GLU A 114 9.62 -7.80 11.34
CA GLU A 114 8.83 -7.24 10.26
C GLU A 114 9.61 -6.21 9.45
N LEU A 115 10.33 -5.32 10.14
CA LEU A 115 11.23 -4.36 9.49
C LEU A 115 12.29 -5.08 8.65
N PHE A 116 12.92 -6.11 9.21
CA PHE A 116 13.89 -6.93 8.50
C PHE A 116 13.28 -7.56 7.24
N LEU A 117 12.09 -8.17 7.36
CA LEU A 117 11.46 -8.88 6.26
C LEU A 117 11.13 -7.94 5.09
N VAL A 118 10.54 -6.79 5.38
CA VAL A 118 10.17 -5.82 4.35
C VAL A 118 11.40 -5.19 3.69
N LEU A 119 12.43 -4.85 4.47
CA LEU A 119 13.70 -4.38 3.91
C LEU A 119 14.38 -5.44 3.03
N LYS A 120 14.29 -6.73 3.40
CA LYS A 120 14.81 -7.84 2.59
C LYS A 120 14.04 -8.01 1.29
N MET A 121 12.72 -7.82 1.31
CA MET A 121 11.92 -7.80 0.08
C MET A 121 12.35 -6.67 -0.86
N MET A 122 12.57 -5.46 -0.34
CA MET A 122 12.97 -4.30 -1.15
C MET A 122 14.39 -4.42 -1.72
N THR A 123 15.34 -4.90 -0.92
CA THR A 123 16.76 -4.93 -1.27
C THR A 123 17.19 -6.21 -1.98
N GLY A 124 16.40 -7.28 -1.85
CA GLY A 124 16.68 -8.59 -2.40
C GLY A 124 18.06 -9.09 -1.94
N ASN A 125 18.83 -9.67 -2.87
CA ASN A 125 20.17 -10.18 -2.57
C ASN A 125 21.28 -9.11 -2.64
N ASN A 126 20.93 -7.83 -2.83
CA ASN A 126 21.93 -6.76 -2.95
C ASN A 126 22.57 -6.39 -1.61
N ILE A 127 21.89 -6.68 -0.50
CA ILE A 127 22.37 -6.43 0.86
C ILE A 127 22.42 -7.77 1.60
N LYS A 128 23.54 -8.04 2.29
CA LYS A 128 23.68 -9.24 3.13
C LYS A 128 22.78 -9.11 4.36
N ASP A 129 22.18 -10.23 4.77
CA ASP A 129 21.33 -10.31 5.97
C ASP A 129 21.99 -9.67 7.22
N GLN A 130 23.30 -9.84 7.40
CA GLN A 130 24.04 -9.22 8.50
C GLN A 130 24.01 -7.68 8.48
N HIS A 131 24.13 -7.07 7.30
CA HIS A 131 24.07 -5.62 7.18
C HIS A 131 22.64 -5.11 7.36
N LEU A 132 21.66 -5.89 6.92
CA LEU A 132 20.25 -5.58 7.13
C LEU A 132 19.92 -5.61 8.63
N GLN A 133 20.36 -6.65 9.34
CA GLN A 133 20.20 -6.76 10.79
C GLN A 133 20.85 -5.57 11.52
N GLN A 134 22.07 -5.16 11.11
CA GLN A 134 22.72 -3.97 11.67
C GLN A 134 21.94 -2.67 11.46
N ILE A 135 21.19 -2.54 10.37
CA ILE A 135 20.32 -1.38 10.13
C ILE A 135 19.12 -1.45 11.08
N VAL A 136 18.48 -2.60 11.19
CA VAL A 136 17.33 -2.81 12.09
C VAL A 136 17.73 -2.55 13.55
N ASP A 137 18.85 -3.13 14.01
CA ASP A 137 19.36 -2.94 15.37
C ASP A 137 19.71 -1.47 15.65
N LYS A 138 20.18 -0.71 14.66
CA LYS A 138 20.45 0.72 14.80
C LYS A 138 19.17 1.54 14.95
N VAL A 139 18.09 1.14 14.28
CA VAL A 139 16.80 1.82 14.40
C VAL A 139 16.23 1.60 15.80
N GLU A 140 16.28 0.36 16.28
CA GLU A 140 15.82 -0.02 17.63
C GLU A 140 16.61 0.70 18.74
N ASN A 141 17.93 0.82 18.61
CA ASN A 141 18.78 1.50 19.61
C ASN A 141 18.58 3.02 19.70
N ASN A 142 17.94 3.64 18.70
CA ASN A 142 17.64 5.08 18.71
C ASN A 142 16.27 5.41 19.33
N GLN A 143 15.48 4.39 19.66
CA GLN A 143 14.09 4.51 20.10
C GLN A 143 13.92 4.10 21.56
N ASP A 144 12.70 4.25 22.09
CA ASP A 144 12.37 4.20 23.52
C ASP A 144 12.63 2.85 24.23
N LYS A 145 13.32 1.92 23.54
CA LYS A 145 13.76 0.60 23.98
C LYS A 145 12.63 -0.37 24.27
N ASP A 146 11.44 -0.15 23.70
CA ASP A 146 10.35 -1.12 23.76
C ASP A 146 10.54 -2.31 22.79
N GLY A 147 11.54 -2.22 21.90
CA GLY A 147 11.90 -3.26 20.93
C GLY A 147 11.00 -3.29 19.69
N LYS A 148 10.14 -2.28 19.52
CA LYS A 148 9.22 -2.11 18.40
C LYS A 148 9.29 -0.67 17.91
N ILE A 149 8.61 -0.38 16.79
CA ILE A 149 8.54 0.96 16.21
C ILE A 149 7.07 1.35 16.14
N SER A 150 6.68 2.35 16.92
CA SER A 150 5.34 2.93 16.86
C SER A 150 5.11 3.78 15.60
N PHE A 151 3.86 4.11 15.30
CA PHE A 151 3.53 4.98 14.15
C PHE A 151 4.19 6.37 14.24
N GLU A 152 4.21 6.97 15.43
CA GLU A 152 4.84 8.27 15.69
C GLU A 152 6.36 8.22 15.42
N GLU A 153 7.01 7.16 15.87
CA GLU A 153 8.43 6.90 15.65
C GLU A 153 8.78 6.67 14.18
N PHE A 154 8.02 5.81 13.51
CA PHE A 154 8.14 5.60 12.08
C PHE A 154 7.95 6.90 11.30
N SER A 155 6.96 7.71 11.69
CA SER A 155 6.72 9.01 11.09
C SER A 155 7.93 9.93 11.23
N GLN A 156 8.60 9.95 12.38
CA GLN A 156 9.82 10.76 12.56
C GLN A 156 11.00 10.27 11.70
N ILE A 157 11.23 8.95 11.65
CA ILE A 157 12.28 8.35 10.81
C ILE A 157 12.05 8.69 9.33
N ILE A 158 10.81 8.48 8.86
CA ILE A 158 10.43 8.67 7.47
C ILE A 158 10.34 10.15 7.12
N ILE A 159 9.93 11.05 8.01
CA ILE A 159 9.92 12.50 7.72
C ILE A 159 11.32 13.05 7.46
N ASN A 160 12.34 12.50 8.12
CA ASN A 160 13.74 12.86 7.90
C ASN A 160 14.32 12.27 6.61
N THR A 161 13.58 11.37 5.97
CA THR A 161 13.94 10.74 4.69
C THR A 161 12.99 11.28 3.63
N ASP A 162 13.43 11.69 2.44
CA ASP A 162 12.58 12.39 1.45
C ASP A 162 11.57 11.45 0.72
N VAL A 163 10.83 10.61 1.46
CA VAL A 163 9.99 9.52 0.96
C VAL A 163 8.65 10.03 0.40
N THR A 164 8.20 11.21 0.83
CA THR A 164 6.96 11.83 0.31
C THR A 164 6.99 12.07 -1.20
N LYS A 165 8.19 12.20 -1.77
CA LYS A 165 8.39 12.31 -3.22
C LYS A 165 8.24 10.97 -3.96
N ASN A 166 8.55 9.85 -3.29
CA ASN A 166 8.56 8.51 -3.90
C ASN A 166 7.22 7.75 -3.75
N MET A 167 6.30 8.22 -2.89
CA MET A 167 4.96 7.64 -2.69
C MET A 167 3.83 8.47 -3.33
N SER A 168 4.16 9.34 -4.28
CA SER A 168 3.16 10.07 -5.06
C SER A 168 3.16 9.48 -6.47
N LEU A 169 2.01 9.02 -6.93
CA LEU A 169 1.82 8.72 -8.35
C LEU A 169 1.67 10.06 -9.05
N ASP A 170 2.62 10.40 -9.92
CA ASP A 170 2.51 11.60 -10.74
C ASP A 170 1.45 11.35 -11.82
N THR A 171 0.24 11.86 -11.60
CA THR A 171 -0.88 11.72 -12.54
C THR A 171 -0.68 12.54 -13.83
N THR A 172 0.44 13.26 -13.97
CA THR A 172 0.73 14.06 -15.18
C THR A 172 1.40 13.28 -16.32
N LEU A 173 1.73 11.99 -16.13
CA LEU A 173 2.37 11.14 -17.15
C LEU A 173 1.52 9.95 -17.63
N TYR A 174 0.18 10.11 -17.65
CA TYR A 174 -0.73 9.19 -18.35
C TYR A 174 -1.79 9.91 -19.18
#